data_AF-A0AA45BUD9-F1
#
_entry.id   AF-A0AA45BUD9-F1
#
_cell.length_a   1.000
_cell.length_b   1.000
_cell.length_c   1.000
_cell.angle_alpha   90.00
_cell.angle_beta   90.00
_cell.angle_gamma   90.00
#
_symmetry.space_group_name_H-M   'P 1'
#
loop_
_entity.id
_entity.type
_entity.pdbx_description
1 polymer ?
#
loop_
_entity_poly.entity_id
_entity_poly.type
_entity_poly.pdbx_seq_one_letter_code
_entity_poly.pdbx_strand_id
1 'polypeptide(L)'
;NEEAAEVIGKSRESYQEELYGAIHEGRFPKWTMYVQVMTQEQAKHTSYNPFDLTKVWPHSEFPLIEVGEIELNKNPENYFAQVEQAAFSPSNVVKGIGFSPDKMLQGRIFSYADAHRYRLGAHYEALPVNQPKAPVAHYHKDGLLRFFADNGNPDAYYEPNSFDGPAQDPSYNEPPMEVEGIAKRWEQPVGDDDFVQPRALWTMFSDEQKGRLYHNL
;
A
#
# COMPACT_ATOMS: atom_id res chain seq x y z
N ASN A 1 23.09 -9.48 15.11
CA ASN A 1 23.33 -8.11 15.62
C ASN A 1 24.74 -7.62 15.37
N GLU A 2 25.77 -8.43 15.63
CA GLU A 2 27.18 -8.04 15.42
C GLU A 2 27.48 -7.66 13.96
N GLU A 3 27.13 -8.52 13.00
CA GLU A 3 27.33 -8.24 11.55
C GLU A 3 26.63 -6.95 11.12
N ALA A 4 25.37 -6.75 11.52
CA ALA A 4 24.61 -5.55 11.20
C ALA A 4 25.25 -4.29 11.80
N ALA A 5 25.75 -4.36 13.04
CA ALA A 5 26.44 -3.24 13.68
C ALA A 5 27.76 -2.88 12.96
N GLU A 6 28.50 -3.88 12.48
CA GLU A 6 29.72 -3.68 11.70
C GLU A 6 29.40 -3.01 10.35
N VAL A 7 28.37 -3.50 9.64
CA VAL A 7 27.92 -2.93 8.36
C VAL A 7 27.48 -1.48 8.55
N ILE A 8 26.63 -1.20 9.54
CA ILE A 8 26.18 0.18 9.85
C ILE A 8 27.35 1.06 10.28
N GLY A 9 28.32 0.51 11.00
CA GLY A 9 29.55 1.21 11.38
C GLY A 9 30.35 1.67 10.17
N LYS A 10 30.34 0.88 9.09
CA LYS A 10 31.04 1.15 7.82
C LYS A 10 30.24 2.08 6.90
N SER A 11 28.99 1.75 6.58
CA SER A 11 28.09 2.59 5.78
C SER A 11 26.66 2.52 6.30
N ARG A 12 26.06 3.71 6.49
CA ARG A 12 24.65 3.84 6.86
C ARG A 12 23.74 3.68 5.64
N GLU A 13 24.32 3.76 4.44
CA GLU A 13 23.62 3.71 3.16
C GLU A 13 23.78 2.34 2.49
N SER A 14 24.27 1.32 3.20
CA SER A 14 24.63 0.02 2.64
C SER A 14 23.56 -0.61 1.74
N TYR A 15 22.27 -0.52 2.10
CA TYR A 15 21.19 -1.02 1.26
C TYR A 15 20.89 -0.14 0.03
N GLN A 16 21.05 1.18 0.16
CA GLN A 16 20.94 2.10 -0.98
C GLN A 16 22.08 1.86 -1.97
N GLU A 17 23.30 1.69 -1.47
CA GLU A 17 24.49 1.35 -2.25
C GLU A 17 24.31 0.00 -2.98
N GLU A 18 23.85 -1.04 -2.29
CA GLU A 18 23.63 -2.36 -2.91
C GLU A 18 22.54 -2.32 -3.99
N LEU A 19 21.38 -1.73 -3.71
CA LEU A 19 20.30 -1.67 -4.71
C LEU A 19 20.71 -0.83 -5.92
N TYR A 20 21.31 0.34 -5.69
CA TYR A 20 21.78 1.21 -6.77
C TYR A 20 22.85 0.51 -7.60
N GLY A 21 23.85 -0.09 -6.95
CA GLY A 21 24.95 -0.81 -7.57
C GLY A 21 24.47 -2.01 -8.38
N ALA A 22 23.56 -2.82 -7.83
CA ALA A 22 22.98 -3.97 -8.52
C ALA A 22 22.29 -3.55 -9.84
N ILE A 23 21.46 -2.50 -9.81
CA ILE A 23 20.79 -2.00 -11.02
C ILE A 23 21.81 -1.39 -12.00
N HIS A 24 22.81 -0.66 -11.50
CA HIS A 24 23.85 -0.07 -12.35
C HIS A 24 24.68 -1.13 -13.10
N GLU A 25 24.92 -2.27 -12.47
CA GLU A 25 25.65 -3.42 -13.03
C GLU A 25 24.79 -4.35 -13.88
N GLY A 26 23.49 -4.06 -14.04
CA GLY A 26 22.55 -4.92 -14.77
C GLY A 26 22.07 -6.15 -14.00
N ARG A 27 22.33 -6.22 -12.68
CA ARG A 27 21.80 -7.24 -11.76
C ARG A 27 20.43 -6.83 -11.26
N PHE A 28 19.41 -6.91 -12.11
CA PHE A 28 18.06 -6.45 -11.77
C PHE A 28 17.36 -7.39 -10.78
N PRO A 29 16.99 -6.92 -9.57
CA PRO A 29 16.27 -7.74 -8.62
C PRO A 29 14.81 -7.94 -9.06
N LYS A 30 14.28 -9.14 -8.79
CA LYS A 30 12.97 -9.61 -9.24
C LYS A 30 12.16 -10.21 -8.09
N TRP A 31 10.84 -10.03 -8.13
CA TRP A 31 9.89 -10.63 -7.21
C TRP A 31 8.71 -11.22 -7.97
N THR A 32 8.38 -12.49 -7.71
CA THR A 32 7.13 -13.11 -8.16
C THR A 32 5.98 -12.65 -7.26
N MET A 33 4.93 -12.08 -7.86
CA MET A 33 3.72 -11.66 -7.19
C MET A 33 2.73 -12.83 -7.09
N TYR A 34 2.21 -13.04 -5.88
CA TYR A 34 1.14 -13.99 -5.60
C TYR A 34 -0.04 -13.29 -4.91
N VAL A 35 -1.21 -13.92 -4.98
CA VAL A 35 -2.40 -13.54 -4.21
C VAL A 35 -3.00 -14.75 -3.49
N GLN A 36 -3.65 -14.52 -2.36
CA GLN A 36 -4.59 -15.47 -1.77
C GLN A 36 -6.01 -14.98 -2.05
N VAL A 37 -6.94 -15.89 -2.34
CA VAL A 37 -8.33 -15.55 -2.65
C VAL A 37 -9.25 -16.20 -1.64
N MET A 38 -10.02 -15.37 -0.93
CA MET A 38 -11.04 -15.78 0.03
C MET A 38 -12.38 -15.18 -0.40
N THR A 39 -13.40 -16.02 -0.50
CA THR A 39 -14.77 -15.57 -0.79
C THR A 39 -15.37 -14.90 0.45
N GLN A 40 -16.34 -14.01 0.25
CA GLN A 40 -17.08 -13.37 1.36
C GLN A 40 -17.74 -14.40 2.29
N GLU A 41 -18.18 -15.54 1.74
CA GLU A 41 -18.77 -16.60 2.56
C GLU A 41 -17.69 -17.31 3.40
N GLN A 42 -16.53 -17.64 2.83
CA GLN A 42 -15.41 -18.22 3.61
C GLN A 42 -14.98 -17.30 4.76
N ALA A 43 -14.96 -15.98 4.54
CA ALA A 43 -14.62 -14.99 5.56
C ALA A 43 -15.54 -15.04 6.81
N LYS A 44 -16.77 -15.53 6.67
CA LYS A 44 -17.71 -15.70 7.80
C LYS A 44 -17.40 -16.95 8.65
N HIS A 45 -16.63 -17.90 8.10
CA HIS A 45 -16.41 -19.22 8.69
C HIS A 45 -14.95 -19.46 9.13
N THR A 46 -14.05 -18.49 8.97
CA THR A 46 -12.67 -18.59 9.46
C THR A 46 -12.64 -18.63 11.00
N SER A 47 -11.70 -19.39 11.57
CA SER A 47 -11.52 -19.46 13.03
C SER A 47 -10.83 -18.22 13.63
N TYR A 48 -10.44 -17.28 12.78
CA TYR A 48 -9.79 -16.01 13.11
C TYR A 48 -10.51 -14.88 12.37
N ASN A 49 -10.34 -13.64 12.82
CA ASN A 49 -10.82 -12.48 12.07
C ASN A 49 -9.99 -12.32 10.77
N PRO A 50 -10.56 -12.49 9.57
CA PRO A 50 -9.81 -12.42 8.32
C PRO A 50 -9.34 -11.01 7.97
N PHE A 51 -9.81 -9.99 8.72
CA PHE A 51 -9.46 -8.58 8.57
C PHE A 51 -8.59 -8.05 9.74
N ASP A 52 -8.06 -8.94 10.58
CA ASP A 52 -7.10 -8.58 11.62
C ASP A 52 -5.68 -8.62 11.05
N LEU A 53 -5.04 -7.46 10.95
CA LEU A 53 -3.69 -7.29 10.42
C LEU A 53 -2.62 -8.10 11.18
N THR A 54 -2.90 -8.55 12.40
CA THR A 54 -1.98 -9.40 13.20
C THR A 54 -2.05 -10.87 12.82
N LYS A 55 -2.97 -11.25 11.94
CA LYS A 55 -3.21 -12.65 11.52
C LYS A 55 -2.86 -12.82 10.04
N VAL A 56 -2.21 -13.94 9.70
CA VAL A 56 -2.05 -14.42 8.32
C VAL A 56 -3.16 -15.40 7.96
N TRP A 57 -3.44 -15.53 6.67
CA TRP A 57 -4.29 -16.60 6.14
C TRP A 57 -3.42 -17.82 5.86
N PRO A 58 -3.62 -18.97 6.54
CA PRO A 58 -2.77 -20.13 6.34
C PRO A 58 -2.72 -20.57 4.87
N HIS A 59 -1.52 -20.75 4.31
CA HIS A 59 -1.36 -21.17 2.91
C HIS A 59 -1.96 -22.56 2.63
N SER A 60 -2.14 -23.39 3.67
CA SER A 60 -2.84 -24.68 3.55
C SER A 60 -4.35 -24.52 3.31
N GLU A 61 -4.95 -23.41 3.75
CA GLU A 61 -6.38 -23.11 3.56
C GLU A 61 -6.61 -22.26 2.32
N PHE A 62 -5.73 -21.28 2.08
CA PHE A 62 -5.78 -20.38 0.94
C PHE A 62 -4.42 -20.41 0.23
N PRO A 63 -4.19 -21.34 -0.72
CA PRO A 63 -2.93 -21.45 -1.43
C PRO A 63 -2.57 -20.18 -2.20
N LEU A 64 -1.27 -19.94 -2.36
CA LEU A 64 -0.77 -18.85 -3.18
C LEU A 64 -1.09 -19.09 -4.66
N ILE A 65 -1.64 -18.06 -5.32
CA ILE A 65 -1.93 -18.05 -6.75
C ILE A 65 -0.96 -17.06 -7.38
N GLU A 66 -0.11 -17.55 -8.29
CA GLU A 66 0.84 -16.71 -9.02
C GLU A 66 0.10 -15.76 -9.97
N VAL A 67 0.53 -14.48 -9.98
CA VAL A 67 -0.07 -13.42 -10.82
C VAL A 67 0.93 -12.89 -11.84
N GLY A 68 2.20 -12.71 -11.45
CA GLY A 68 3.22 -12.16 -12.35
C GLY A 68 4.56 -11.89 -11.67
N GLU A 69 5.38 -11.04 -12.28
CA GLU A 69 6.73 -10.68 -11.81
C GLU A 69 6.92 -9.15 -11.82
N ILE A 70 7.65 -8.63 -10.83
CA ILE A 70 8.12 -7.26 -10.75
C ILE A 70 9.65 -7.27 -10.83
N GLU A 71 10.22 -6.50 -11.75
CA GLU A 71 11.66 -6.29 -11.90
C GLU A 71 12.00 -4.81 -11.67
N LEU A 72 13.05 -4.51 -10.91
CA LEU A 72 13.60 -3.16 -10.79
C LEU A 72 14.82 -3.01 -11.69
N ASN A 73 14.70 -2.24 -12.77
CA ASN A 73 15.71 -2.17 -13.83
C ASN A 73 16.21 -0.77 -14.19
N LYS A 74 15.82 0.25 -13.43
CA LYS A 74 16.28 1.63 -13.65
C LYS A 74 16.43 2.38 -12.33
N ASN A 75 17.61 2.95 -12.12
CA ASN A 75 17.86 3.87 -11.02
C ASN A 75 17.24 5.25 -11.30
N PRO A 76 16.80 5.97 -10.26
CA PRO A 76 16.36 7.36 -10.41
C PRO A 76 17.50 8.25 -10.90
N GLU A 77 17.17 9.19 -11.78
CA GLU A 77 18.09 10.23 -12.29
C GLU A 77 18.28 11.34 -11.26
N ASN A 78 17.29 11.56 -10.39
CA ASN A 78 17.37 12.51 -9.29
C ASN A 78 16.64 11.97 -8.06
N TYR A 79 17.39 11.65 -7.01
CA TYR A 79 16.85 11.07 -5.77
C TYR A 79 15.76 11.94 -5.15
N PHE A 80 15.97 13.25 -5.05
CA PHE A 80 15.01 14.13 -4.38
C PHE A 80 13.69 14.20 -5.15
N ALA A 81 13.76 14.40 -6.47
CA ALA A 81 12.56 14.53 -7.30
C ALA A 81 11.80 13.21 -7.49
N GLN A 82 12.46 12.06 -7.44
CA GLN A 82 11.87 10.75 -7.80
C GLN A 82 11.75 9.76 -6.65
N VAL A 83 12.45 9.96 -5.52
CA VAL A 83 12.37 9.09 -4.35
C VAL A 83 11.81 9.87 -3.16
N GLU A 84 12.45 10.99 -2.79
CA GLU A 84 12.02 11.78 -1.62
C GLU A 84 10.62 12.38 -1.81
N GLN A 85 10.29 12.79 -3.03
CA GLN A 85 8.98 13.32 -3.40
C GLN A 85 7.94 12.26 -3.81
N ALA A 86 8.32 10.98 -3.83
CA ALA A 86 7.36 9.92 -4.12
C ALA A 86 6.26 9.88 -3.05
N ALA A 87 5.01 9.65 -3.48
CA ALA A 87 3.84 9.61 -2.64
C ALA A 87 3.01 8.37 -2.95
N PHE A 88 3.03 7.40 -2.04
CA PHE A 88 2.20 6.20 -2.11
C PHE A 88 1.01 6.36 -1.17
N SER A 89 -0.21 6.10 -1.64
CA SER A 89 -1.41 6.13 -0.80
C SER A 89 -2.25 4.88 -1.02
N PRO A 90 -2.66 4.16 0.05
CA PRO A 90 -3.59 3.04 -0.09
C PRO A 90 -4.92 3.44 -0.73
N SER A 91 -5.34 4.70 -0.65
CA SER A 91 -6.55 5.19 -1.32
C SER A 91 -6.48 5.11 -2.86
N ASN A 92 -5.28 4.99 -3.44
CA ASN A 92 -5.08 4.99 -4.87
C ASN A 92 -5.27 3.58 -5.44
N VAL A 93 -6.54 3.16 -5.53
CA VAL A 93 -6.93 1.89 -6.16
C VAL A 93 -7.39 2.10 -7.60
N VAL A 94 -7.45 1.00 -8.35
CA VAL A 94 -7.97 0.95 -9.72
C VAL A 94 -9.18 0.03 -9.77
N LYS A 95 -10.05 0.22 -10.77
CA LYS A 95 -11.25 -0.61 -10.97
C LYS A 95 -10.91 -2.11 -10.92
N GLY A 96 -11.59 -2.84 -10.05
CA GLY A 96 -11.35 -4.26 -9.78
C GLY A 96 -10.58 -4.53 -8.48
N ILE A 97 -10.01 -3.52 -7.84
CA ILE A 97 -9.40 -3.59 -6.52
C ILE A 97 -10.13 -2.61 -5.60
N GLY A 98 -10.59 -3.09 -4.45
CA GLY A 98 -11.26 -2.28 -3.43
C GLY A 98 -10.67 -2.52 -2.04
N PHE A 99 -11.37 -2.06 -1.01
CA PHE A 99 -10.90 -2.14 0.36
C PHE A 99 -11.61 -3.22 1.17
N SER A 100 -10.95 -3.70 2.23
CA SER A 100 -11.54 -4.56 3.25
C SER A 100 -11.90 -3.73 4.50
N PRO A 101 -12.76 -4.25 5.40
CA PRO A 101 -13.07 -3.59 6.67
C PRO A 101 -11.97 -3.70 7.73
N ASP A 102 -10.72 -4.04 7.36
CA ASP A 102 -9.57 -4.01 8.28
C ASP A 102 -9.41 -2.59 8.85
N LYS A 103 -9.54 -2.45 10.18
CA LYS A 103 -9.50 -1.17 10.89
C LYS A 103 -8.19 -0.40 10.64
N MET A 104 -7.07 -1.10 10.47
CA MET A 104 -5.78 -0.50 10.16
C MET A 104 -5.76 0.04 8.73
N LEU A 105 -6.26 -0.73 7.76
CA LEU A 105 -6.41 -0.26 6.39
C LEU A 105 -7.34 0.96 6.30
N GLN A 106 -8.48 0.92 7.01
CA GLN A 106 -9.45 2.02 7.04
C GLN A 106 -8.83 3.35 7.51
N GLY A 107 -7.97 3.31 8.52
CA GLY A 107 -7.22 4.51 8.94
C GLY A 107 -6.23 5.01 7.87
N ARG A 108 -5.58 4.08 7.16
CA ARG A 108 -4.57 4.39 6.14
C ARG A 108 -5.16 4.96 4.83
N ILE A 109 -6.41 4.62 4.49
CA ILE A 109 -7.11 5.19 3.33
C ILE A 109 -7.16 6.72 3.43
N PHE A 110 -7.35 7.25 4.64
CA PHE A 110 -7.34 8.69 4.88
C PHE A 110 -5.92 9.24 5.08
N SER A 111 -5.11 8.62 5.95
CA SER A 111 -3.94 9.27 6.53
C SER A 111 -2.83 9.62 5.55
N TYR A 112 -2.65 8.82 4.50
CA TYR A 112 -1.54 9.03 3.56
C TYR A 112 -1.75 10.29 2.70
N ALA A 113 -2.93 10.45 2.11
CA ALA A 113 -3.24 11.64 1.33
C ALA A 113 -3.18 12.92 2.19
N ASP A 114 -3.62 12.84 3.46
CA ASP A 114 -3.48 13.93 4.43
C ASP A 114 -2.00 14.30 4.68
N ALA A 115 -1.17 13.29 5.01
CA ALA A 115 0.26 13.48 5.24
C ALA A 115 1.00 14.02 3.99
N HIS A 116 0.64 13.55 2.79
CA HIS A 116 1.26 14.02 1.54
C HIS A 116 0.92 15.48 1.24
N ARG A 117 -0.32 15.92 1.49
CA ARG A 117 -0.69 17.34 1.33
C ARG A 117 0.12 18.25 2.23
N TYR A 118 0.42 17.83 3.47
CA TYR A 118 1.30 18.57 4.36
C TYR A 118 2.76 18.53 3.88
N ARG A 119 3.28 17.34 3.57
CA ARG A 119 4.71 17.11 3.25
C ARG A 119 5.13 17.70 1.91
N LEU A 120 4.28 17.61 0.89
CA LEU A 120 4.62 17.93 -0.51
C LEU A 120 3.74 19.04 -1.11
N GLY A 121 2.65 19.41 -0.44
CA GLY A 121 1.68 20.39 -0.91
C GLY A 121 0.44 19.77 -1.53
N ALA A 122 -0.59 20.60 -1.73
CA ALA A 122 -1.91 20.17 -2.20
C ALA A 122 -1.89 19.44 -3.56
N HIS A 123 -0.92 19.77 -4.40
CA HIS A 123 -0.78 19.24 -5.76
C HIS A 123 0.37 18.24 -5.92
N TYR A 124 0.72 17.51 -4.85
CA TYR A 124 1.78 16.51 -4.89
C TYR A 124 1.58 15.45 -6.00
N GLU A 125 0.33 15.19 -6.38
CA GLU A 125 -0.05 14.26 -7.45
C GLU A 125 0.38 14.76 -8.84
N ALA A 126 0.59 16.06 -9.03
CA ALA A 126 1.09 16.61 -10.28
C ALA A 126 2.62 16.49 -10.43
N LEU A 127 3.35 16.11 -9.37
CA LEU A 127 4.79 15.91 -9.46
C LEU A 127 5.11 14.77 -10.44
N PRO A 128 6.16 14.87 -11.29
CA PRO A 128 6.39 13.90 -12.37
C PRO A 128 6.46 12.42 -11.95
N VAL A 129 6.89 12.13 -10.71
CA VAL A 129 6.94 10.75 -10.19
C VAL A 129 5.58 10.23 -9.70
N ASN A 130 4.69 11.13 -9.30
CA ASN A 130 3.36 10.80 -8.75
C ASN A 130 2.25 10.91 -9.80
N GLN A 131 2.49 11.64 -10.89
CA GLN A 131 1.47 11.88 -11.91
C GLN A 131 1.03 10.56 -12.56
N PRO A 132 -0.28 10.33 -12.72
CA PRO A 132 -0.76 9.19 -13.45
C PRO A 132 -0.35 9.31 -14.93
N LYS A 133 -0.08 8.17 -15.55
CA LYS A 133 0.22 8.09 -16.99
C LYS A 133 -1.06 8.06 -17.85
N ALA A 134 -2.21 7.84 -17.23
CA ALA A 134 -3.52 7.86 -17.87
C ALA A 134 -4.12 9.28 -17.86
N PRO A 135 -5.07 9.60 -18.76
CA PRO A 135 -5.77 10.88 -18.74
C PRO A 135 -6.41 11.19 -17.38
N VAL A 136 -6.32 12.44 -16.95
CA VAL A 136 -6.93 12.93 -15.70
C VAL A 136 -7.91 14.03 -16.04
N ALA A 137 -9.13 13.91 -15.51
CA ALA A 137 -10.20 14.88 -15.69
C ALA A 137 -10.90 15.05 -14.34
N HIS A 138 -10.66 16.18 -13.66
CA HIS A 138 -11.19 16.44 -12.33
C HIS A 138 -11.44 17.93 -12.10
N TYR A 139 -12.05 18.27 -10.96
CA TYR A 139 -12.35 19.65 -10.57
C TYR A 139 -11.38 20.23 -9.52
N HIS A 140 -10.25 19.58 -9.20
CA HIS A 140 -9.23 20.21 -8.37
C HIS A 140 -8.67 21.46 -9.08
N LYS A 141 -8.65 22.59 -8.35
CA LYS A 141 -8.25 23.93 -8.83
C LYS A 141 -7.36 24.63 -7.79
N ASP A 142 -6.79 25.76 -8.19
CA ASP A 142 -6.03 26.70 -7.35
C ASP A 142 -4.93 26.05 -6.52
N GLY A 143 -4.78 26.35 -5.23
CA GLY A 143 -3.76 25.75 -4.35
C GLY A 143 -2.31 26.21 -4.59
N LEU A 144 -1.47 26.01 -3.56
CA LEU A 144 -0.05 26.39 -3.61
C LEU A 144 0.71 25.53 -4.63
N LEU A 145 1.64 26.14 -5.36
CA LEU A 145 2.47 25.49 -6.38
C LEU A 145 1.64 24.75 -7.44
N ARG A 146 0.60 25.40 -7.97
CA ARG A 146 -0.16 24.89 -9.11
C ARG A 146 0.61 25.11 -10.42
N PHE A 147 0.95 24.02 -11.12
CA PHE A 147 1.76 24.07 -12.37
C PHE A 147 1.21 23.18 -13.51
N PHE A 148 0.01 22.61 -13.35
CA PHE A 148 -0.67 21.82 -14.37
C PHE A 148 -1.81 22.61 -15.05
N ALA A 149 -2.16 22.21 -16.27
CA ALA A 149 -3.20 22.86 -17.07
C ALA A 149 -4.62 22.64 -16.51
N ASP A 150 -5.54 23.55 -16.83
CA ASP A 150 -6.96 23.39 -16.55
C ASP A 150 -7.64 22.35 -17.44
N ASN A 151 -8.87 21.95 -17.05
CA ASN A 151 -9.80 21.28 -17.96
C ASN A 151 -9.93 22.06 -19.28
N GLY A 152 -10.20 21.34 -20.37
CA GLY A 152 -10.22 21.92 -21.72
C GLY A 152 -11.19 23.09 -21.93
N ASN A 153 -12.26 23.18 -21.13
CA ASN A 153 -13.17 24.31 -21.10
C ASN A 153 -13.03 25.11 -19.78
N PRO A 154 -12.62 26.39 -19.82
CA PRO A 154 -12.44 27.21 -18.62
C PRO A 154 -13.76 27.46 -17.86
N ASP A 155 -14.91 27.39 -18.53
CA ASP A 155 -16.23 27.58 -17.89
C ASP A 155 -16.72 26.32 -17.14
N ALA A 156 -16.06 25.18 -17.32
CA ALA A 156 -16.40 23.90 -16.69
C ALA A 156 -15.66 23.70 -15.34
N TYR A 157 -16.01 24.51 -14.33
CA TYR A 157 -15.41 24.48 -12.99
C TYR A 157 -16.30 23.87 -11.88
N TYR A 158 -17.47 23.34 -12.22
CA TYR A 158 -18.41 22.70 -11.29
C TYR A 158 -19.11 21.50 -11.96
N GLU A 159 -19.76 20.63 -11.19
CA GLU A 159 -20.57 19.51 -11.69
C GLU A 159 -21.90 19.45 -10.90
N PRO A 160 -23.05 19.15 -11.55
CA PRO A 160 -23.23 18.98 -13.00
C PRO A 160 -23.17 20.33 -13.73
N ASN A 161 -22.70 20.34 -14.99
CA ASN A 161 -22.60 21.56 -15.83
C ASN A 161 -23.03 21.31 -17.29
N SER A 162 -23.16 22.38 -18.08
CA SER A 162 -23.50 22.35 -19.52
C SER A 162 -22.33 22.73 -20.44
N PHE A 163 -21.09 22.60 -19.95
CA PHE A 163 -19.87 23.09 -20.58
C PHE A 163 -18.90 21.96 -20.98
N ASP A 164 -19.40 20.73 -21.08
CA ASP A 164 -18.61 19.54 -21.44
C ASP A 164 -17.40 19.30 -20.50
N GLY A 165 -17.62 19.52 -19.21
CA GLY A 165 -16.63 19.23 -18.16
C GLY A 165 -16.53 17.74 -17.81
N PRO A 166 -15.56 17.36 -16.96
CA PRO A 166 -15.45 15.99 -16.45
C PRO A 166 -16.77 15.50 -15.83
N ALA A 167 -17.24 14.31 -16.21
CA ALA A 167 -18.47 13.71 -15.70
C ALA A 167 -18.16 12.41 -14.95
N GLN A 168 -19.02 12.05 -14.00
CA GLN A 168 -18.94 10.75 -13.33
C GLN A 168 -19.13 9.60 -14.33
N ASP A 169 -18.41 8.50 -14.13
CA ASP A 169 -18.64 7.24 -14.84
C ASP A 169 -19.16 6.18 -13.86
N PRO A 170 -20.48 5.87 -13.87
CA PRO A 170 -21.07 4.84 -13.01
C PRO A 170 -20.48 3.45 -13.20
N SER A 171 -19.74 3.19 -14.28
CA SER A 171 -19.04 1.93 -14.50
C SER A 171 -17.95 1.66 -13.44
N TYR A 172 -17.54 2.69 -12.70
CA TYR A 172 -16.55 2.59 -11.61
C TYR A 172 -17.18 2.38 -10.23
N ASN A 173 -18.52 2.33 -10.12
CA ASN A 173 -19.18 2.10 -8.84
C ASN A 173 -18.76 0.75 -8.23
N GLU A 174 -18.41 0.77 -6.95
CA GLU A 174 -18.15 -0.46 -6.18
C GLU A 174 -19.45 -1.23 -5.94
N PRO A 175 -19.41 -2.58 -5.90
CA PRO A 175 -20.55 -3.37 -5.47
C PRO A 175 -20.89 -3.04 -4.01
N PRO A 176 -22.19 -3.00 -3.64
CA PRO A 176 -22.58 -2.75 -2.26
C PRO A 176 -22.05 -3.86 -1.35
N MET A 177 -21.64 -3.48 -0.13
CA MET A 177 -21.22 -4.39 0.93
C MET A 177 -22.30 -4.45 2.01
N GLU A 178 -22.69 -5.65 2.43
CA GLU A 178 -23.57 -5.84 3.57
C GLU A 178 -22.86 -5.43 4.88
N VAL A 179 -23.55 -4.70 5.74
CA VAL A 179 -23.04 -4.24 7.04
C VAL A 179 -24.11 -4.52 8.11
N GLU A 180 -23.69 -5.10 9.23
CA GLU A 180 -24.54 -5.39 10.39
C GLU A 180 -23.96 -4.74 11.65
N GLY A 181 -24.85 -4.29 12.54
CA GLY A 181 -24.50 -3.79 13.87
C GLY A 181 -24.84 -2.32 14.08
N ILE A 182 -24.32 -1.76 15.18
CA ILE A 182 -24.49 -0.34 15.54
C ILE A 182 -23.17 0.41 15.44
N ALA A 183 -23.25 1.70 15.12
CA ALA A 183 -22.10 2.58 15.13
C ALA A 183 -21.61 2.82 16.57
N LYS A 184 -20.49 2.19 16.93
CA LYS A 184 -19.79 2.41 18.20
C LYS A 184 -18.31 2.07 18.05
N ARG A 185 -17.50 2.42 19.04
CA ARG A 185 -16.12 1.95 19.17
C ARG A 185 -16.16 0.51 19.68
N TRP A 186 -16.05 -0.46 18.77
CA TRP A 186 -15.99 -1.88 19.12
C TRP A 186 -14.59 -2.25 19.60
N GLU A 187 -14.52 -2.71 20.85
CA GLU A 187 -13.31 -3.29 21.44
C GLU A 187 -12.99 -4.61 20.74
N GLN A 188 -11.70 -4.83 20.47
CA GLN A 188 -11.20 -6.12 20.04
C GLN A 188 -10.77 -6.87 21.30
N PRO A 189 -11.40 -8.02 21.63
CA PRO A 189 -11.03 -8.78 22.81
C PRO A 189 -9.60 -9.29 22.62
N VAL A 190 -8.80 -9.20 23.69
CA VAL A 190 -7.49 -9.87 23.78
C VAL A 190 -7.74 -11.27 24.32
N GLY A 191 -7.20 -12.28 23.66
CA GLY A 191 -7.50 -13.67 23.96
C GLY A 191 -6.38 -14.64 23.64
N ASP A 192 -6.66 -15.93 23.85
CA ASP A 192 -5.72 -17.00 23.51
C ASP A 192 -5.39 -17.04 22.00
N ASP A 193 -6.28 -16.51 21.15
CA ASP A 193 -6.13 -16.41 19.71
C ASP A 193 -4.94 -15.55 19.29
N ASP A 194 -4.56 -14.56 20.09
CA ASP A 194 -3.37 -13.71 19.87
C ASP A 194 -2.06 -14.49 19.94
N PHE A 195 -2.05 -15.66 20.59
CA PHE A 195 -0.86 -16.49 20.75
C PHE A 195 -0.83 -17.70 19.82
N VAL A 196 -1.93 -18.01 19.12
CA VAL A 196 -2.01 -19.19 18.23
C VAL A 196 -1.01 -19.07 17.08
N GLN A 197 -1.05 -17.97 16.33
CA GLN A 197 -0.17 -17.81 15.16
C GLN A 197 1.30 -17.55 15.53
N PRO A 198 1.64 -16.73 16.55
CA PRO A 198 3.01 -16.64 17.02
C PRO A 198 3.59 -17.98 17.50
N ARG A 199 2.78 -18.82 18.16
CA ARG A 199 3.19 -20.19 18.53
C ARG A 199 3.44 -21.05 17.31
N ALA A 200 2.56 -21.01 16.31
CA ALA A 200 2.74 -21.75 15.06
C ALA A 200 4.06 -21.36 14.36
N LEU A 201 4.34 -20.05 14.25
CA LEU A 201 5.61 -19.55 13.69
C LEU A 201 6.82 -20.04 14.50
N TRP A 202 6.76 -19.93 15.83
CA TRP A 202 7.83 -20.38 16.71
C TRP A 202 8.11 -21.89 16.58
N THR A 203 7.06 -22.70 16.41
CA THR A 203 7.19 -24.15 16.19
C THR A 203 7.90 -24.47 14.87
N MET A 204 7.78 -23.60 13.86
CA MET A 204 8.47 -23.77 12.57
C MET A 204 9.96 -23.42 12.62
N PHE A 205 10.43 -22.72 13.65
CA PHE A 205 11.84 -22.36 13.77
C PHE A 205 12.71 -23.58 14.10
N SER A 206 13.89 -23.64 13.47
CA SER A 206 14.99 -24.49 13.92
C SER A 206 15.49 -24.05 15.30
N ASP A 207 16.20 -24.92 16.02
CA ASP A 207 16.76 -24.57 17.33
C ASP A 207 17.75 -23.38 17.25
N GLU A 208 18.46 -23.26 16.14
CA GLU A 208 19.35 -22.14 15.87
C GLU A 208 18.56 -20.83 15.65
N GLN A 209 17.45 -20.88 14.92
CA GLN A 209 16.56 -19.73 14.73
C GLN A 209 15.91 -19.30 16.07
N LYS A 210 15.50 -20.27 16.91
CA LYS A 210 15.01 -19.99 18.26
C LYS A 210 16.09 -19.34 19.12
N GLY A 211 17.32 -19.87 19.08
CA GLY A 211 18.47 -19.27 19.76
C GLY A 211 18.71 -17.82 19.35
N ARG A 212 18.66 -17.51 18.04
CA ARG A 212 18.75 -16.13 17.53
C ARG A 212 17.59 -15.26 18.01
N LEU A 213 16.36 -15.76 17.97
CA LEU A 213 15.19 -15.02 18.48
C LEU A 213 15.40 -14.63 19.94
N TYR A 214 15.78 -15.58 20.80
CA TYR A 214 15.98 -15.32 22.23
C TYR A 214 17.15 -14.40 22.53
N HIS A 215 18.21 -14.46 21.72
CA HIS A 215 19.34 -13.55 21.86
C HIS A 215 18.99 -12.11 21.44
N ASN A 216 18.04 -11.94 20.52
CA ASN A 216 17.63 -10.62 20.03
C ASN A 216 16.58 -9.94 20.93
N LEU A 217 15.83 -10.70 21.72
CA LEU A 217 14.87 -10.21 22.71
C LEU A 217 15.57 -9.75 23.99
#